data_AF-A0A7C1Y299-F1
#
_entry.id   AF-A0A7C1Y299-F1
#
_cell.length_a   1.000
_cell.length_b   1.000
_cell.length_c   1.000
_cell.angle_alpha   90.00
_cell.angle_beta   90.00
_cell.angle_gamma   90.00
#
_symmetry.space_group_name_H-M   'P 1'
#
loop_
_entity.id
_entity.type
_entity.pdbx_description
1 polymer ?
#
loop_
_entity_poly.entity_id
_entity_poly.type
_entity_poly.pdbx_seq_one_letter_code
_entity_poly.pdbx_strand_id
1 'polypeptide(L)'
;MNYRRAGVCAIRVAMHRPPAASVSEQTLPETAMRKLILPTIALILNSACATQEQSMPPTDAQTRQVFNTRCSACHALPHPARHTAQQWRHVVALMERRMQERGHAPLGDDERQRILSYLSQNAR
;
A
#
# COMPACT_ATOMS: atom_id res chain seq x y z
N MET A 1 33.98 22.44 -5.90
CA MET A 1 34.27 21.35 -6.87
C MET A 1 32.97 20.86 -7.48
N ASN A 2 32.88 20.93 -8.81
CA ASN A 2 31.70 20.58 -9.59
C ASN A 2 32.22 19.60 -10.67
N TYR A 3 31.80 18.34 -10.63
CA TYR A 3 32.18 17.37 -11.66
C TYR A 3 30.93 16.73 -12.26
N ARG A 4 30.59 17.27 -13.44
CA ARG A 4 29.74 16.67 -14.46
C ARG A 4 30.40 15.38 -14.94
N ARG A 5 29.61 14.32 -15.13
CA ARG A 5 29.97 13.20 -16.02
C ARG A 5 29.11 13.26 -17.26
N ALA A 6 29.79 13.29 -18.40
CA ALA A 6 29.24 13.26 -19.75
C ALA A 6 29.51 11.89 -20.39
N GLY A 7 28.56 11.46 -21.24
CA GLY A 7 28.81 10.62 -22.42
C GLY A 7 28.91 9.10 -22.18
N VAL A 8 28.59 8.19 -23.11
CA VAL A 8 28.11 8.15 -24.51
C VAL A 8 27.60 6.68 -24.64
N CYS A 9 26.60 6.27 -25.42
CA CYS A 9 26.76 5.96 -26.85
C CYS A 9 25.43 5.53 -27.47
N ALA A 10 25.08 6.24 -28.54
CA ALA A 10 24.00 5.90 -29.44
C ALA A 10 24.41 4.74 -30.36
N ILE A 11 23.51 3.79 -30.58
CA ILE A 11 23.59 2.87 -31.71
C ILE A 11 22.44 3.20 -32.65
N ARG A 12 22.81 3.73 -33.82
CA ARG A 12 21.94 3.87 -34.99
C ARG A 12 21.74 2.50 -35.62
N VAL A 13 20.50 2.19 -35.98
CA VAL A 13 20.21 1.35 -37.16
C VAL A 13 19.20 2.11 -38.01
N ALA A 14 19.68 2.60 -39.14
CA ALA A 14 18.86 3.06 -40.24
C ALA A 14 18.48 1.83 -41.06
N MET A 15 17.21 1.63 -41.43
CA MET A 15 16.85 0.82 -42.60
C MET A 15 15.53 1.29 -43.26
N HIS A 16 15.73 2.06 -44.33
CA HIS A 16 15.12 2.03 -45.66
C HIS A 16 13.60 1.88 -45.87
N ARG A 17 13.14 2.75 -46.77
CA ARG A 17 11.79 2.93 -47.31
C ARG A 17 11.51 1.99 -48.48
N PRO A 18 10.38 1.27 -48.50
CA PRO A 18 9.75 0.82 -49.75
C PRO A 18 8.75 1.87 -50.27
N PRO A 19 8.60 2.03 -51.61
CA PRO A 19 7.64 2.94 -52.22
C PRO A 19 6.29 2.29 -52.54
N ALA A 20 5.30 3.19 -52.66
CA ALA A 20 4.10 3.17 -53.49
C ALA A 20 3.22 1.90 -53.53
N ALA A 21 2.02 2.01 -52.96
CA ALA A 21 0.82 1.49 -53.62
C ALA A 21 -0.41 2.30 -53.17
N SER A 22 -0.91 3.10 -54.09
CA SER A 22 -2.21 3.77 -54.07
C SER A 22 -3.33 2.76 -54.32
N VAL A 23 -4.34 2.66 -53.44
CA VAL A 23 -5.73 2.29 -53.79
C VAL A 23 -6.61 2.81 -52.64
N SER A 24 -7.25 3.98 -52.75
CA SER A 24 -8.62 4.21 -53.25
C SER A 24 -9.70 3.32 -52.61
N GLU A 25 -10.29 3.87 -51.54
CA GLU A 25 -11.73 3.93 -51.22
C GLU A 25 -12.66 2.89 -51.84
N GLN A 26 -13.40 2.17 -50.99
CA GLN A 26 -14.87 2.10 -51.13
C GLN A 26 -15.55 2.16 -49.76
N THR A 27 -16.29 3.25 -49.60
CA THR A 27 -17.11 3.70 -48.48
C THR A 27 -18.33 2.79 -48.28
N LEU A 28 -18.57 2.35 -47.04
CA LEU A 28 -19.92 1.99 -46.58
C LEU A 28 -20.32 2.89 -45.39
N PRO A 29 -21.60 3.28 -45.29
CA PRO A 29 -22.03 4.46 -44.55
C PRO A 29 -21.93 4.32 -43.02
N GLU A 30 -21.07 5.15 -42.44
CA GLU A 30 -20.69 5.33 -41.02
C GLU A 30 -21.83 5.73 -40.05
N THR A 31 -23.08 5.80 -40.49
CA THR A 31 -24.09 6.63 -39.79
C THR A 31 -25.08 5.88 -38.91
N ALA A 32 -25.18 4.54 -39.00
CA ALA A 32 -26.15 3.78 -38.20
C ALA A 32 -25.57 3.21 -36.89
N MET A 33 -24.25 2.95 -36.82
CA MET A 33 -23.62 2.30 -35.67
C MET A 33 -23.11 3.31 -34.60
N ARG A 34 -22.97 4.59 -34.98
CA ARG A 34 -22.37 5.63 -34.15
C ARG A 34 -23.30 6.23 -33.08
N LYS A 35 -24.61 5.90 -33.07
CA LYS A 35 -25.55 6.41 -32.05
C LYS A 35 -25.75 5.50 -30.85
N LEU A 36 -25.34 4.23 -30.91
CA LEU A 36 -25.54 3.27 -29.81
C LEU A 36 -24.25 2.82 -29.10
N ILE A 37 -23.07 3.28 -29.54
CA ILE A 37 -21.78 2.89 -28.96
C ILE A 37 -21.21 3.96 -28.00
N LEU A 38 -21.73 5.20 -28.02
CA LEU A 38 -21.20 6.27 -27.17
C LEU A 38 -21.61 6.25 -25.68
N PRO A 39 -22.80 5.81 -25.24
CA PRO A 39 -23.11 5.84 -23.80
C PRO A 39 -22.58 4.61 -23.04
N THR A 40 -22.30 3.51 -23.73
CA THR A 40 -21.89 2.23 -23.11
C THR A 40 -20.40 2.19 -22.75
N ILE A 41 -19.53 2.79 -23.57
CA ILE A 41 -18.08 2.87 -23.28
C ILE A 41 -17.79 3.80 -22.09
N ALA A 42 -18.55 4.89 -21.94
CA ALA A 42 -18.40 5.82 -20.81
C ALA A 42 -18.78 5.20 -19.45
N LEU A 43 -19.69 4.23 -19.43
CA LEU A 43 -20.11 3.55 -18.20
C LEU A 43 -19.03 2.57 -17.68
N ILE A 44 -18.18 2.02 -18.57
CA ILE A 44 -17.10 1.09 -18.22
C ILE A 44 -15.84 1.85 -17.76
N LEU A 45 -15.60 3.08 -18.26
CA LEU A 45 -14.44 3.91 -17.92
C LEU A 45 -14.56 4.67 -16.58
N ASN A 46 -15.75 4.73 -15.96
CA ASN A 46 -15.93 5.35 -14.64
C ASN A 46 -15.46 4.46 -13.46
N SER A 47 -14.94 3.27 -13.74
CA SER A 47 -14.54 2.28 -12.73
C SER A 47 -13.03 1.99 -12.74
N ALA A 48 -12.20 3.02 -12.95
CA ALA A 48 -10.75 2.87 -12.94
C ALA A 48 -10.09 4.08 -12.28
N CYS A 49 -10.07 4.09 -10.95
CA CYS A 49 -8.91 4.35 -10.08
C CYS A 49 -9.41 4.68 -8.66
N ALA A 50 -10.11 3.75 -8.01
CA ALA A 50 -9.90 3.63 -6.58
C ALA A 50 -8.54 2.94 -6.45
N THR A 51 -7.44 3.70 -6.52
CA THR A 51 -6.18 3.28 -5.91
C THR A 51 -6.50 3.10 -4.44
N GLN A 52 -7.00 1.93 -4.10
CA GLN A 52 -6.89 1.41 -2.76
C GLN A 52 -5.39 1.38 -2.54
N GLU A 53 -4.89 2.38 -1.82
CA GLU A 53 -3.53 2.35 -1.31
C GLU A 53 -3.45 1.05 -0.49
N GLN A 54 -2.98 0.00 -1.15
CA GLN A 54 -2.63 -1.25 -0.50
C GLN A 54 -1.39 -0.90 0.30
N SER A 55 -1.62 -0.32 1.48
CA SER A 55 -0.57 -0.13 2.46
C SER A 55 0.02 -1.50 2.70
N MET A 56 1.28 -1.66 2.30
CA MET A 56 2.02 -2.90 2.52
C MET A 56 1.86 -3.25 4.01
N PRO A 57 1.53 -4.51 4.35
CA PRO A 57 1.43 -4.90 5.74
C PRO A 57 2.73 -4.55 6.47
N PRO A 58 2.64 -4.06 7.72
CA PRO A 58 3.82 -3.67 8.45
C PRO A 58 4.75 -4.84 8.68
N THR A 59 6.05 -4.58 8.63
CA THR A 59 7.06 -5.60 8.91
C THR A 59 7.10 -5.94 10.39
N ASP A 60 7.66 -7.11 10.74
CA ASP A 60 7.87 -7.50 12.13
C ASP A 60 8.70 -6.48 12.92
N ALA A 61 9.69 -5.86 12.26
CA ALA A 61 10.51 -4.81 12.86
C ALA A 61 9.68 -3.57 13.21
N GLN A 62 8.79 -3.13 12.31
CA GLN A 62 7.88 -2.01 12.56
C GLN A 62 6.90 -2.34 13.69
N THR A 63 6.34 -3.55 13.68
CA THR A 63 5.38 -4.01 14.68
C THR A 63 6.02 -4.10 16.07
N ARG A 64 7.24 -4.65 16.15
CA ARG A 64 8.06 -4.69 17.38
C ARG A 64 8.40 -3.29 17.88
N GLN A 65 8.71 -2.36 16.98
CA GLN A 65 9.01 -0.97 17.37
C GLN A 65 7.80 -0.32 18.04
N VAL A 66 6.60 -0.47 17.47
CA VAL A 66 5.36 0.05 18.09
C VAL A 66 5.17 -0.55 19.48
N PHE A 67 5.35 -1.86 19.64
CA PHE A 67 5.31 -2.51 20.94
C PHE A 67 6.31 -1.91 21.94
N ASN A 68 7.58 -1.79 21.54
CA ASN A 68 8.61 -1.24 22.41
C ASN A 68 8.26 0.19 22.84
N THR A 69 7.95 1.07 21.89
CA THR A 69 7.68 2.49 22.17
C THR A 69 6.44 2.69 23.02
N ARG A 70 5.33 1.99 22.73
CA ARG A 70 4.08 2.19 23.47
C ARG A 70 4.10 1.51 24.83
N CYS A 71 4.63 0.29 24.93
CA CYS A 71 4.57 -0.50 26.17
C CYS A 71 5.73 -0.24 27.14
N SER A 72 6.78 0.49 26.75
CA SER A 72 7.84 0.96 27.67
C SER A 72 7.63 2.39 28.16
N ALA A 73 6.52 3.05 27.78
CA ALA A 73 6.29 4.47 28.07
C ALA A 73 6.07 4.77 29.57
N CYS A 74 5.63 3.79 30.35
CA CYS A 74 5.26 3.99 31.77
C CYS A 74 6.11 3.16 32.74
N HIS A 75 6.63 2.00 32.32
CA HIS A 75 7.44 1.11 33.14
C HIS A 75 8.22 0.14 32.23
N ALA A 76 8.96 -0.80 32.82
CA ALA A 76 9.71 -1.82 32.10
C ALA A 76 8.84 -2.62 31.12
N LEU A 77 9.38 -2.89 29.94
CA LEU A 77 8.70 -3.62 28.87
C LEU A 77 8.47 -5.09 29.29
N PRO A 78 7.25 -5.62 29.15
CA PRO A 78 6.99 -7.01 29.54
C PRO A 78 7.53 -7.96 28.47
N HIS A 79 8.09 -9.10 28.89
CA HIS A 79 8.60 -10.11 27.96
C HIS A 79 7.44 -10.81 27.22
N PRO A 80 7.43 -10.92 25.88
CA PRO A 80 6.31 -11.51 25.11
C PRO A 80 5.95 -12.95 25.51
N ALA A 81 6.94 -13.79 25.84
CA ALA A 81 6.69 -15.17 26.29
C ALA A 81 6.10 -15.28 27.72
N ARG A 82 5.82 -14.17 28.41
CA ARG A 82 5.24 -14.19 29.78
C ARG A 82 3.77 -14.62 29.79
N HIS A 83 3.05 -14.48 28.69
CA HIS A 83 1.63 -14.81 28.59
C HIS A 83 1.34 -15.56 27.29
N THR A 84 0.22 -16.29 27.26
CA THR A 84 -0.32 -16.87 26.02
C THR A 84 -0.95 -15.77 25.15
N ALA A 85 -1.14 -16.03 23.86
CA ALA A 85 -1.80 -15.07 22.95
C ALA A 85 -3.19 -14.62 23.44
N GLN A 86 -3.96 -15.51 24.06
CA GLN A 86 -5.26 -15.16 24.64
C GLN A 86 -5.13 -14.26 25.87
N GLN A 87 -4.17 -14.55 26.75
CA GLN A 87 -3.92 -13.74 27.95
C GLN A 87 -3.46 -12.32 27.56
N TRP A 88 -2.65 -12.19 26.51
CA TRP A 88 -2.20 -10.88 26.02
C TRP A 88 -3.33 -9.94 25.63
N ARG A 89 -4.43 -10.45 25.06
CA ARG A 89 -5.61 -9.62 24.76
C ARG A 89 -6.18 -8.95 26.01
N HIS A 90 -6.21 -9.66 27.12
CA HIS A 90 -6.68 -9.12 28.40
C HIS A 90 -5.68 -8.14 29.00
N VAL A 91 -4.39 -8.48 28.96
CA VAL A 91 -3.31 -7.62 29.51
C VAL A 91 -3.23 -6.28 28.77
N VAL A 92 -3.31 -6.28 27.43
CA VAL A 92 -3.29 -5.06 26.63
C VAL A 92 -4.50 -4.18 26.98
N ALA A 93 -5.70 -4.76 27.07
CA ALA A 93 -6.89 -4.00 27.47
C ALA A 93 -6.75 -3.38 28.88
N LEU A 94 -6.12 -4.09 29.82
CA LEU A 94 -5.83 -3.57 31.14
C LEU A 94 -4.80 -2.43 31.09
N MET A 95 -3.75 -2.55 30.27
CA MET A 95 -2.76 -1.49 30.07
C MET A 95 -3.40 -0.25 29.45
N GLU A 96 -4.24 -0.39 28.44
CA GLU A 96 -4.98 0.72 27.82
C GLU A 96 -5.86 1.46 28.84
N ARG A 97 -6.59 0.73 29.71
CA ARG A 97 -7.34 1.34 30.80
C ARG A 97 -6.42 2.13 31.74
N ARG A 98 -5.30 1.54 32.16
CA ARG A 98 -4.33 2.20 33.06
C ARG A 98 -3.65 3.40 32.41
N MET A 99 -3.45 3.38 31.09
CA MET A 99 -2.96 4.54 30.33
C MET A 99 -3.96 5.69 30.46
N GLN A 100 -5.25 5.42 30.23
CA GLN A 100 -6.32 6.42 30.37
C GLN A 100 -6.43 6.97 31.81
N GLU A 101 -6.41 6.10 32.82
CA GLU A 101 -6.46 6.48 34.25
C GLU A 101 -5.30 7.41 34.65
N ARG A 102 -4.16 7.31 33.97
CA ARG A 102 -2.96 8.15 34.22
C ARG A 102 -2.84 9.33 33.25
N GLY A 103 -3.82 9.55 32.38
CA GLY A 103 -3.81 10.65 31.41
C GLY A 103 -2.86 10.45 30.22
N HIS A 104 -2.41 9.23 29.94
CA HIS A 104 -1.65 8.92 28.72
C HIS A 104 -2.59 8.80 27.51
N ALA A 105 -2.11 9.22 26.34
CA ALA A 105 -2.84 9.06 25.09
C ALA A 105 -3.16 7.58 24.83
N PRO A 106 -4.42 7.23 24.49
CA PRO A 106 -4.82 5.85 24.22
C PRO A 106 -4.05 5.27 23.03
N LEU A 107 -4.03 3.93 22.92
CA LEU A 107 -3.53 3.28 21.71
C LEU A 107 -4.53 3.53 20.57
N GLY A 108 -4.02 3.90 19.39
CA GLY A 108 -4.84 3.86 18.18
C GLY A 108 -5.15 2.41 17.80
N ASP A 109 -6.25 2.17 17.08
CA ASP A 109 -6.67 0.82 16.69
C ASP A 109 -5.57 0.06 15.92
N ASP A 110 -4.89 0.74 15.00
CA ASP A 110 -3.76 0.18 14.25
C ASP A 110 -2.57 -0.17 15.13
N GLU A 111 -2.24 0.68 16.11
CA GLU A 111 -1.15 0.42 17.07
C GLU A 111 -1.49 -0.79 17.92
N ARG A 112 -2.72 -0.83 18.43
CA ARG A 112 -3.24 -1.91 19.25
C ARG A 112 -3.18 -3.24 18.52
N GLN A 113 -3.61 -3.27 17.25
CA GLN A 113 -3.57 -4.47 16.43
C GLN A 113 -2.13 -4.94 16.17
N ARG A 114 -1.20 -4.01 15.89
CA ARG A 114 0.23 -4.33 15.74
C ARG A 114 0.80 -4.93 17.02
N ILE A 115 0.53 -4.31 18.17
CA ILE A 115 0.98 -4.81 19.47
C ILE A 115 0.46 -6.24 19.73
N LEU A 116 -0.84 -6.47 19.52
CA LEU A 116 -1.44 -7.79 19.71
C LEU A 116 -0.89 -8.84 18.73
N SER A 117 -0.61 -8.45 17.48
CA SER A 117 0.02 -9.33 16.49
C SER A 117 1.41 -9.76 16.95
N TYR A 118 2.27 -8.81 17.33
CA TYR A 118 3.62 -9.10 17.82
C TYR A 118 3.59 -10.00 19.07
N LEU A 119 2.75 -9.66 20.05
CA LEU A 119 2.64 -10.43 21.28
C LEU A 119 2.11 -11.85 21.04
N SER A 120 1.18 -12.03 20.10
CA SER A 120 0.63 -13.36 19.78
C SER A 120 1.65 -14.25 19.08
N GLN A 121 2.46 -13.70 18.18
CA GLN A 121 3.51 -14.44 17.48
C GLN A 121 4.68 -14.86 18.39
N ASN A 122 4.89 -14.13 19.49
CA ASN A 122 6.01 -14.34 20.42
C ASN A 122 5.54 -14.82 21.81
N ALA A 123 4.30 -15.30 21.91
CA ALA A 123 3.72 -15.87 23.12
C ALA A 123 4.34 -17.25 23.44
N ARG A 124 4.22 -17.68 24.70
CA ARG A 124 4.58 -19.05 25.09
C ARG A 124 3.54 -20.09 24.67
#